data_AF-A0A7S3Z478-F1
#
_entry.id   AF-A0A7S3Z478-F1
#
_cell.length_a   1.000
_cell.length_b   1.000
_cell.length_c   1.000
_cell.angle_alpha   90.00
_cell.angle_beta   90.00
_cell.angle_gamma   90.00
#
_symmetry.space_group_name_H-M   'P 1'
#
loop_
_entity.id
_entity.type
_entity.pdbx_description
1 polymer ?
#
loop_
_entity_poly.entity_id
_entity_poly.type
_entity_poly.pdbx_seq_one_letter_code
_entity_poly.pdbx_strand_id
1 'polypeptide(L)'
;SDDTSSFAAAAAADGNTNHVKPLGLNNLGNTCYMNSVLQALYLSDPYRDSVLGLKPSRDQNSKAAKVWRELMAVFGFLTLSSRRAFGPRQFVSTLPTIFSNQTQQDATEFLKFVLDTTHAQQQQQQQQQQQ
;
A
#
# COMPACT_ATOMS: atom_id res chain seq x y z
N SER A 1 4.52 25.44 25.88
CA SER A 1 5.73 24.61 26.04
C SER A 1 5.27 23.19 25.85
N ASP A 2 5.26 22.74 24.60
CA ASP A 2 4.68 21.45 24.22
C ASP A 2 5.80 20.46 23.84
N ASP A 3 5.74 19.31 24.50
CA ASP A 3 6.66 18.17 24.44
C ASP A 3 6.68 17.50 23.06
N THR A 4 7.54 17.98 22.17
CA THR A 4 7.86 17.32 20.89
C THR A 4 9.10 16.42 20.96
N SER A 5 9.68 16.24 22.15
CA SER A 5 10.93 15.51 22.39
C SER A 5 10.77 13.99 22.53
N SER A 6 9.55 13.48 22.71
CA SER A 6 9.30 12.04 22.97
C SER A 6 9.48 11.14 21.73
N PHE A 7 9.17 11.64 20.52
CA PHE A 7 9.27 10.82 19.30
C PHE A 7 10.69 10.75 18.71
N ALA A 8 11.56 11.71 19.03
CA ALA A 8 12.93 11.75 18.51
C ALA A 8 13.92 10.89 19.34
N ALA A 9 13.62 10.67 20.63
CA ALA A 9 14.51 9.96 21.54
C ALA A 9 14.58 8.44 21.27
N ALA A 10 13.58 7.85 20.62
CA ALA A 10 13.56 6.42 20.31
C ALA A 10 14.54 6.01 19.18
N ALA A 11 15.15 6.98 18.47
CA ALA A 11 16.01 6.72 17.32
C ALA A 11 17.51 6.71 17.65
N ALA A 12 17.92 6.98 18.89
CA ALA A 12 19.32 7.25 19.23
C ALA A 12 19.88 6.42 20.39
N ALA A 13 19.54 5.13 20.47
CA ALA A 13 20.24 4.17 21.32
C ALA A 13 20.71 2.98 20.47
N ASP A 14 22.00 2.99 20.19
CA ASP A 14 22.73 1.99 19.40
C ASP A 14 22.99 0.70 20.19
N GLY A 15 23.13 -0.41 19.46
CA GLY A 15 23.74 -1.64 19.96
C GLY A 15 22.86 -2.89 19.80
N ASN A 16 22.93 -3.53 18.63
CA ASN A 16 22.44 -4.89 18.37
C ASN A 16 20.91 -5.08 18.24
N THR A 17 20.32 -4.45 17.22
CA THR A 17 19.10 -5.00 16.60
C THR A 17 19.34 -5.11 15.10
N ASN A 18 19.09 -6.28 14.52
CA ASN A 18 18.81 -6.41 13.10
C ASN A 18 17.48 -5.70 12.80
N HIS A 19 17.40 -4.40 13.06
CA HIS A 19 16.22 -3.61 12.77
C HIS A 19 16.14 -3.49 11.25
N VAL A 20 15.31 -4.34 10.66
CA VAL A 20 14.92 -4.23 9.26
C VAL A 20 14.40 -2.81 9.08
N LYS A 21 15.19 -1.97 8.42
CA LYS A 21 14.82 -0.58 8.15
C LYS A 21 13.53 -0.60 7.33
N PRO A 22 12.44 0.04 7.78
CA PRO A 22 11.19 0.02 7.03
C PRO A 22 11.43 0.58 5.62
N LEU A 23 11.01 -0.17 4.62
CA LEU A 23 11.18 0.17 3.22
C LEU A 23 10.24 1.32 2.88
N GLY A 24 10.79 2.39 2.30
CA GLY A 24 10.04 3.61 1.99
C GLY A 24 9.28 3.55 0.67
N LEU A 25 8.31 4.45 0.51
CA LEU A 25 7.68 4.74 -0.77
C LEU A 25 8.10 6.14 -1.23
N ASN A 26 8.61 6.25 -2.46
CA ASN A 26 9.00 7.53 -3.04
C ASN A 26 7.75 8.39 -3.26
N ASN A 27 7.83 9.67 -2.91
CA ASN A 27 6.80 10.63 -3.32
C ASN A 27 6.97 10.94 -4.81
N LEU A 28 5.97 10.60 -5.62
CA LEU A 28 5.96 10.75 -7.08
C LEU A 28 5.28 12.06 -7.54
N GLY A 29 5.18 13.05 -6.64
CA GLY A 29 4.49 14.32 -6.86
C GLY A 29 3.12 14.32 -6.16
N ASN A 30 3.04 14.98 -5.00
CA ASN A 30 1.81 15.07 -4.19
C ASN A 30 1.16 13.73 -3.81
N THR A 31 1.93 12.63 -3.78
CA THR A 31 1.45 11.28 -3.45
C THR A 31 1.66 10.88 -1.98
N CYS A 32 2.07 11.80 -1.10
CA CYS A 32 2.34 11.47 0.30
C CYS A 32 1.12 10.91 1.06
N TYR A 33 -0.09 11.39 0.73
CA TYR A 33 -1.35 10.87 1.28
C TYR A 33 -1.58 9.39 0.93
N MET A 34 -1.17 8.98 -0.29
CA MET A 34 -1.26 7.60 -0.74
C MET A 34 -0.19 6.75 -0.06
N ASN A 35 1.04 7.27 0.02
CA ASN A 35 2.14 6.57 0.66
C ASN A 35 1.85 6.27 2.14
N SER A 36 1.27 7.21 2.88
CA SER A 36 0.90 6.99 4.29
C SER A 36 -0.18 5.92 4.44
N VAL A 37 -1.21 5.92 3.59
CA VAL A 37 -2.27 4.90 3.58
C VAL A 37 -1.72 3.52 3.21
N LEU A 38 -0.90 3.42 2.18
CA LEU A 38 -0.29 2.15 1.76
C LEU A 38 0.58 1.54 2.86
N GLN A 39 1.36 2.37 3.56
CA GLN A 39 2.17 1.92 4.71
C GLN A 39 1.28 1.46 5.87
N ALA A 40 0.23 2.21 6.20
CA ALA A 40 -0.70 1.83 7.27
C ALA A 40 -1.42 0.50 6.96
N LEU A 41 -1.89 0.32 5.73
CA LEU A 41 -2.51 -0.92 5.27
C LEU A 41 -1.53 -2.10 5.27
N TYR A 42 -0.27 -1.87 4.87
CA TYR A 42 0.77 -2.90 4.88
C TYR A 42 1.10 -3.39 6.30
N LEU A 43 1.06 -2.50 7.29
CA LEU A 43 1.28 -2.83 8.70
C LEU A 43 0.11 -3.58 9.35
N SER A 44 -1.03 -3.69 8.67
CA SER A 44 -2.13 -4.55 9.10
C SER A 44 -1.91 -5.97 8.58
N ASP A 45 -1.42 -6.87 9.44
CA ASP A 45 -1.12 -8.26 9.06
C ASP A 45 -2.29 -8.96 8.34
N PRO A 46 -3.54 -8.91 8.83
CA PRO A 46 -4.66 -9.58 8.16
C PRO A 46 -4.93 -9.03 6.76
N TYR A 47 -4.77 -7.72 6.56
CA TYR A 47 -4.99 -7.08 5.27
C TYR A 47 -3.83 -7.35 4.30
N ARG A 48 -2.59 -7.24 4.78
CA ARG A 48 -1.41 -7.57 3.97
C ARG A 48 -1.45 -9.01 3.50
N ASP A 49 -1.74 -9.94 4.40
CA ASP A 49 -1.74 -11.37 4.09
C ASP A 49 -2.90 -11.73 3.14
N SER A 50 -4.06 -11.05 3.26
CA SER A 50 -5.15 -11.24 2.29
C SER A 50 -4.77 -10.75 0.89
N VAL A 51 -4.12 -9.58 0.79
CA VAL A 51 -3.63 -9.03 -0.48
C VAL A 51 -2.61 -9.96 -1.12
N LEU A 52 -1.62 -10.44 -0.34
CA LEU A 52 -0.52 -11.28 -0.85
C LEU A 52 -0.92 -12.74 -1.10
N GLY A 53 -1.92 -13.26 -0.38
CA GLY A 53 -2.31 -14.67 -0.41
C GLY A 53 -3.31 -15.05 -1.51
N LEU A 54 -3.98 -14.08 -2.14
CA LEU A 54 -4.98 -14.35 -3.16
C LEU A 54 -4.37 -14.71 -4.51
N LYS A 55 -4.90 -15.78 -5.12
CA LYS A 55 -4.52 -16.18 -6.47
C LYS A 55 -4.98 -15.13 -7.50
N PRO A 56 -4.31 -15.02 -8.65
CA PRO A 56 -4.77 -14.14 -9.71
C PRO A 56 -6.22 -14.47 -10.13
N SER A 57 -7.10 -13.46 -10.19
CA SER A 57 -8.48 -13.57 -10.70
C SER A 57 -8.51 -14.13 -12.14
N ARG A 58 -9.60 -14.81 -12.54
CA ARG A 58 -9.79 -15.19 -13.96
C ARG A 58 -9.93 -13.97 -14.87
N ASP A 59 -10.61 -12.93 -14.38
CA ASP A 59 -10.65 -11.63 -15.04
C ASP A 59 -9.51 -10.74 -14.52
N GLN A 60 -8.47 -10.60 -15.35
CA GLN A 60 -7.28 -9.78 -15.10
C GLN A 60 -7.38 -8.37 -15.69
N ASN A 61 -8.44 -8.10 -16.45
CA ASN A 61 -8.58 -6.87 -17.22
C ASN A 61 -9.47 -5.83 -16.53
N SER A 62 -10.28 -6.24 -15.55
CA SER A 62 -11.06 -5.33 -14.71
C SER A 62 -10.16 -4.30 -14.02
N LYS A 63 -10.72 -3.12 -13.76
CA LYS A 63 -10.02 -2.05 -13.03
C LYS A 63 -9.60 -2.52 -11.63
N ALA A 64 -10.49 -3.22 -10.93
CA ALA A 64 -10.24 -3.73 -9.59
C ALA A 64 -9.10 -4.78 -9.59
N ALA A 65 -9.05 -5.65 -10.59
CA ALA A 65 -7.96 -6.62 -10.76
C ALA A 65 -6.61 -5.94 -11.01
N LYS A 66 -6.57 -4.88 -11.83
CA LYS A 66 -5.36 -4.09 -12.07
C LYS A 66 -4.86 -3.41 -10.79
N VAL A 67 -5.75 -2.73 -10.06
CA VAL A 67 -5.41 -2.08 -8.79
C VAL A 67 -4.90 -3.10 -7.77
N TRP A 68 -5.58 -4.24 -7.64
CA TRP A 68 -5.16 -5.33 -6.75
C TRP A 68 -3.77 -5.85 -7.10
N ARG A 69 -3.49 -6.14 -8.38
CA ARG A 69 -2.19 -6.64 -8.83
C ARG A 69 -1.06 -5.66 -8.53
N GLU A 70 -1.28 -4.37 -8.79
CA GLU A 70 -0.26 -3.37 -8.49
C GLU A 70 -0.10 -3.15 -6.97
N LEU A 71 -1.18 -3.28 -6.19
CA LEU A 71 -1.10 -3.27 -4.72
C LEU A 71 -0.29 -4.45 -4.19
N MET A 72 -0.49 -5.66 -4.74
CA MET A 72 0.35 -6.82 -4.45
C MET A 72 1.82 -6.56 -4.78
N ALA A 73 2.12 -5.89 -5.89
CA ALA A 73 3.49 -5.54 -6.24
C ALA A 73 4.12 -4.55 -5.23
N VAL A 74 3.35 -3.57 -4.76
CA VAL A 74 3.77 -2.66 -3.68
C VAL A 74 4.07 -3.44 -2.40
N PHE A 75 3.16 -4.29 -1.93
CA PHE A 75 3.34 -5.06 -0.70
C PHE A 75 4.45 -6.11 -0.83
N GLY A 76 4.58 -6.75 -2.00
CA GLY A 76 5.66 -7.66 -2.30
C GLY A 76 7.02 -6.98 -2.25
N PHE A 77 7.13 -5.74 -2.75
CA PHE A 77 8.34 -4.94 -2.56
C PHE A 77 8.62 -4.68 -1.08
N LEU A 78 7.62 -4.21 -0.33
CA LEU A 78 7.76 -3.92 1.11
C LEU A 78 8.08 -5.17 1.95
N THR A 79 7.81 -6.37 1.42
CA THR A 79 8.10 -7.64 2.09
C THR A 79 9.47 -8.19 1.72
N LEU A 80 9.84 -8.15 0.44
CA LEU A 80 10.94 -8.96 -0.11
C LEU A 80 12.16 -8.14 -0.53
N SER A 81 12.04 -6.83 -0.67
CA SER A 81 13.09 -5.98 -1.22
C SER A 81 14.15 -5.62 -0.18
N SER A 82 15.41 -5.53 -0.61
CA SER A 82 16.50 -4.92 0.18
C SER A 82 16.69 -3.44 -0.11
N ARG A 83 15.95 -2.88 -1.09
CA ARG A 83 16.10 -1.49 -1.53
C ARG A 83 15.40 -0.53 -0.59
N ARG A 84 16.09 0.53 -0.14
CA ARG A 84 15.57 1.53 0.80
C ARG A 84 14.23 2.17 0.43
N ALA A 85 13.88 2.28 -0.86
CA ALA A 85 12.60 2.81 -1.30
C ALA A 85 12.13 2.32 -2.68
N PHE A 86 10.80 2.35 -2.89
CA PHE A 86 10.11 2.01 -4.14
C PHE A 86 9.26 3.17 -4.65
N GLY A 87 9.27 3.39 -5.97
CA GLY A 87 8.37 4.32 -6.63
C GLY A 87 7.22 3.57 -7.29
N PRO A 88 6.01 3.54 -6.70
CA PRO A 88 4.89 2.73 -7.18
C PRO A 88 4.18 3.35 -8.40
N ARG A 89 4.94 3.67 -9.47
CA ARG A 89 4.43 4.38 -10.66
C ARG A 89 3.31 3.62 -11.38
N GLN A 90 3.42 2.30 -11.45
CA GLN A 90 2.41 1.45 -12.09
C GLN A 90 1.14 1.36 -11.25
N PHE A 91 1.25 1.29 -9.93
CA PHE A 91 0.09 1.43 -9.06
C PHE A 91 -0.62 2.76 -9.30
N VAL A 92 0.10 3.88 -9.28
CA VAL A 92 -0.49 5.22 -9.53
C VAL A 92 -1.20 5.30 -10.88
N SER A 93 -0.63 4.70 -11.94
CA SER A 93 -1.24 4.73 -13.28
C SER A 93 -2.53 3.90 -13.41
N THR A 94 -2.78 2.96 -12.49
CA THR A 94 -4.05 2.19 -12.44
C THR A 94 -5.18 2.91 -11.71
N LEU A 95 -4.87 3.98 -10.97
CA LEU A 95 -5.84 4.68 -10.14
C LEU A 95 -6.79 5.56 -10.97
N PRO A 96 -8.02 5.82 -10.46
CA PRO A 96 -8.88 6.87 -11.00
C PRO A 96 -8.14 8.22 -11.12
N THR A 97 -8.52 9.03 -12.12
CA THR A 97 -7.87 10.32 -12.42
C THR A 97 -7.76 11.26 -11.22
N ILE A 98 -8.74 11.24 -10.31
CA ILE A 98 -8.70 12.06 -9.09
C ILE A 98 -7.48 11.77 -8.21
N PHE A 99 -6.94 10.54 -8.25
CA PHE A 99 -5.76 10.14 -7.49
C PHE A 99 -4.45 10.13 -8.32
N SER A 100 -4.53 10.24 -9.65
CA SER A 100 -3.36 10.21 -10.56
C SER A 100 -3.06 11.54 -11.25
N ASN A 101 -3.76 12.63 -10.88
CA ASN A 101 -3.63 13.97 -11.45
C ASN A 101 -2.50 14.84 -10.82
N GLN A 102 -1.60 14.27 -10.03
CA GLN A 102 -0.50 14.99 -9.32
C GLN A 102 -0.97 16.10 -8.35
N THR A 103 -2.21 16.05 -7.88
CA THR A 103 -2.70 16.94 -6.81
C THR A 103 -2.77 16.18 -5.49
N GLN A 104 -2.62 16.90 -4.36
CA GLN A 104 -2.84 16.29 -3.05
C GLN A 104 -4.33 16.00 -2.86
N GLN A 105 -4.62 14.86 -2.26
CA GLN A 105 -5.98 14.40 -1.99
C GLN A 105 -6.13 14.06 -0.50
N ASP A 106 -7.37 13.90 -0.06
CA ASP A 106 -7.67 13.43 1.28
C ASP A 106 -7.27 11.94 1.44
N ALA A 107 -6.53 11.63 2.50
CA ALA A 107 -6.04 10.28 2.76
C ALA A 107 -7.17 9.30 3.10
N THR A 108 -8.25 9.77 3.73
CA THR A 108 -9.42 8.96 4.08
C THR A 108 -10.21 8.59 2.84
N GLU A 109 -10.38 9.52 1.89
CA GLU A 109 -11.01 9.22 0.59
C GLU A 109 -10.21 8.18 -0.19
N PHE A 110 -8.88 8.32 -0.21
CA PHE A 110 -8.02 7.34 -0.84
C PHE A 110 -8.09 5.96 -0.14
N LEU A 111 -8.09 5.94 1.20
CA LEU A 111 -8.27 4.71 1.98
C LEU A 111 -9.58 4.00 1.64
N LYS A 112 -10.70 4.73 1.65
CA LYS A 112 -12.02 4.18 1.29
C LYS A 112 -12.00 3.58 -0.11
N PHE A 113 -11.46 4.30 -1.08
CA PHE A 113 -11.32 3.80 -2.46
C PHE A 113 -10.53 2.47 -2.52
N VAL A 114 -9.40 2.38 -1.83
CA VAL A 114 -8.57 1.17 -1.82
C VAL A 114 -9.33 0.00 -1.19
N LEU A 115 -9.94 0.21 -0.02
CA LEU A 115 -10.70 -0.83 0.68
C LEU A 115 -11.89 -1.32 -0.16
N ASP A 116 -12.69 -0.41 -0.71
CA ASP A 116 -13.86 -0.78 -1.52
C ASP A 116 -13.46 -1.54 -2.79
N THR A 117 -12.41 -1.06 -3.48
CA THR A 117 -11.90 -1.69 -4.71
C THR A 117 -11.35 -3.08 -4.43
N THR A 118 -10.58 -3.23 -3.35
CA THR A 118 -9.99 -4.53 -2.99
C THR A 118 -11.03 -5.50 -2.47
N HIS A 119 -11.98 -5.04 -1.66
CA HIS A 119 -13.09 -5.86 -1.18
C HIS A 119 -13.96 -6.40 -2.33
N ALA A 120 -14.32 -5.55 -3.31
CA ALA A 120 -15.06 -5.98 -4.50
C ALA A 120 -14.30 -7.05 -5.30
N GLN A 121 -12.99 -6.86 -5.47
CA GLN A 121 -12.13 -7.84 -6.15
C GLN A 121 -12.08 -9.18 -5.41
N GLN A 122 -11.97 -9.15 -4.08
CA GLN A 122 -11.93 -10.35 -3.25
C GLN A 122 -13.25 -11.12 -3.30
N GLN A 123 -14.39 -10.44 -3.22
CA GLN A 123 -15.71 -11.07 -3.34
C GLN A 123 -15.90 -11.74 -4.71
N GLN A 124 -15.52 -11.06 -5.78
CA GLN A 124 -15.61 -11.61 -7.13
C GLN A 124 -14.81 -12.91 -7.27
N GLN A 125 -13.63 -12.99 -6.65
CA GLN A 125 -12.81 -14.20 -6.66
C GLN A 125 -13.40 -15.34 -5.81
N GLN A 126 -14.03 -15.03 -4.69
CA GLN A 126 -14.69 -16.05 -3.85
C GLN A 126 -15.88 -16.68 -4.57
N GLN A 127 -16.66 -15.89 -5.31
CA GLN A 127 -17.77 -16.40 -6.13
C GLN A 127 -17.28 -17.32 -7.26
N GLN A 128 -16.13 -17.00 -7.86
CA GLN A 128 -15.52 -17.84 -8.91
C GLN A 128 -14.93 -19.16 -8.40
N GLN A 129 -14.64 -19.29 -7.10
CA GLN A 129 -14.13 -20.53 -6.50
C GLN A 129 -15.24 -21.51 -6.11
N GLN A 130 -16.48 -21.02 -6.03
CA GLN A 130 -17.67 -21.82 -5.71
C GLN A 130 -18.36 -22.37 -6.97
N GLN A 131 -17.82 -22.08 -8.16
CA GLN A 131 -18.30 -22.53 -9.47
C GLN A 131 -17.24 -23.39 -10.15
#